data_AF-A0A6I5CLG2-F1
#
_entry.id   AF-A0A6I5CLG2-F1
#
_cell.length_a   1.000
_cell.length_b   1.000
_cell.length_c   1.000
_cell.angle_alpha   90.00
_cell.angle_beta   90.00
_cell.angle_gamma   90.00
#
_symmetry.space_group_name_H-M   'P 1'
#
loop_
_entity.id
_entity.type
_entity.pdbx_description
1 polymer ?
#
loop_
_entity_poly.entity_id
_entity_poly.type
_entity_poly.pdbx_seq_one_letter_code
_entity_poly.pdbx_strand_id
1 'polypeptide(L)' 'MADRYLRFTGTAPGRFLTRRLGLPRPAPLRRWSAGRPTLDGPLLHLTA' A
#
# COMPACT_ATOMS: atom_id res chain seq x y z
N MET A 1 -4.53 5.74 -16.28
CA MET A 1 -5.34 6.14 -15.10
C MET A 1 -4.53 7.02 -14.13
N ALA A 2 -4.11 8.23 -14.52
CA ALA A 2 -3.40 9.15 -13.61
C ALA A 2 -4.32 10.23 -13.00
N ASP A 3 -5.42 10.55 -13.69
CA ASP A 3 -6.09 11.83 -13.51
C ASP A 3 -6.82 12.00 -12.17
N ARG A 4 -7.39 10.92 -11.62
CA ARG A 4 -8.12 11.01 -10.33
C ARG A 4 -7.17 11.21 -9.15
N TYR A 5 -6.04 10.50 -9.15
CA TYR A 5 -5.05 10.64 -8.09
C TYR A 5 -4.32 11.97 -8.18
N LEU A 6 -4.00 12.44 -9.38
CA LEU A 6 -3.37 13.75 -9.59
C LEU A 6 -4.26 14.90 -9.08
N ARG A 7 -5.56 14.86 -9.38
CA ARG A 7 -6.52 15.84 -8.85
C ARG A 7 -6.60 15.78 -7.32
N PHE A 8 -6.63 14.58 -6.76
CA PHE A 8 -6.68 14.39 -5.31
C PHE A 8 -5.44 14.96 -4.60
N THR A 9 -4.23 14.66 -5.08
CA THR A 9 -2.99 15.15 -4.46
C THR A 9 -2.85 16.68 -4.49
N GLY A 10 -3.55 17.35 -5.42
CA GLY A 10 -3.66 18.81 -5.49
C GLY A 10 -4.65 19.45 -4.51
N THR A 11 -5.54 18.68 -3.88
CA THR A 11 -6.48 19.20 -2.86
C THR A 11 -5.78 19.42 -1.51
N ALA A 12 -6.31 20.30 -0.66
CA ALA A 12 -5.76 20.51 0.69
C ALA A 12 -5.63 19.22 1.53
N PRO A 13 -6.69 18.38 1.68
CA PRO A 13 -6.55 17.11 2.40
C PRO A 13 -5.61 16.13 1.69
N GLY A 14 -5.65 16.06 0.36
CA GLY A 14 -4.76 15.17 -0.40
C GLY A 14 -3.28 15.55 -0.27
N ARG A 15 -2.96 16.85 -0.27
CA ARG A 15 -1.61 17.38 -0.05
C ARG A 15 -1.13 17.13 1.38
N PHE A 16 -2.01 17.21 2.38
CA PHE A 16 -1.67 16.83 3.74
C PHE A 16 -1.27 15.35 3.84
N LEU A 17 -2.07 14.46 3.25
CA LEU A 17 -1.81 13.02 3.25
C LEU A 17 -0.54 12.66 2.48
N THR A 18 -0.33 13.22 1.29
CA THR A 18 0.85 12.90 0.46
C THR A 18 2.16 13.39 1.05
N ARG A 19 2.15 14.49 1.81
CA ARG A 19 3.33 14.95 2.57
C ARG A 19 3.72 13.99 3.69
N ARG A 20 2.78 13.22 4.24
CA ARG A 20 3.01 12.26 5.34
C ARG A 20 3.28 10.85 4.83
N LEU A 21 2.61 10.43 3.76
CA LEU A 21 2.59 9.04 3.28
C LEU A 21 3.24 8.84 1.91
N GLY A 22 3.63 9.92 1.22
CA GLY A 22 4.11 9.88 -0.17
C GLY A 22 2.96 9.86 -1.20
N LEU A 23 3.32 9.73 -2.48
CA LEU A 23 2.34 9.70 -3.56
C LEU A 23 1.57 8.37 -3.59
N PRO A 24 0.29 8.37 -4.02
CA PRO A 24 -0.51 7.15 -4.10
C PRO A 24 0.12 6.12 -5.05
N ARG A 25 0.55 4.98 -4.50
CA ARG A 25 1.06 3.82 -5.23
C ARG A 25 0.44 2.55 -4.63
N PRO A 26 -0.81 2.21 -4.99
CA PRO A 26 -1.51 1.09 -4.37
C PRO A 26 -0.82 -0.23 -4.73
N ALA A 27 -0.38 -0.97 -3.73
CA ALA A 27 0.11 -2.33 -3.91
C ALA A 27 -1.08 -3.31 -3.99
N PRO A 28 -1.01 -4.35 -4.84
CA PRO A 28 -2.01 -5.40 -4.84
C PRO A 28 -2.00 -6.11 -3.47
N LEU A 29 -3.13 -6.10 -2.79
CA LEU A 29 -3.25 -6.74 -1.48
C LEU A 29 -3.31 -8.26 -1.64
N ARG A 30 -2.52 -8.97 -0.83
CA ARG A 30 -2.58 -10.42 -0.75
C ARG A 30 -3.93 -10.84 -0.18
N ARG A 31 -4.62 -11.74 -0.88
CA ARG A 31 -5.89 -12.32 -0.46
C ARG A 31 -5.68 -13.78 -0.13
N TRP A 32 -6.31 -14.24 0.95
CA TRP A 32 -6.31 -15.64 1.32
C TRP A 32 -7.03 -16.50 0.27
N SER A 33 -6.52 -17.71 0.04
CA SER A 33 -7.20 -18.77 -0.71
C SER A 33 -6.61 -20.11 -0.32
N ALA A 34 -7.41 -21.16 -0.28
CA ALA A 34 -6.96 -22.49 0.18
C ALA A 34 -5.72 -23.04 -0.53
N GLY A 35 -5.54 -22.76 -1.83
CA GLY A 35 -4.38 -23.21 -2.61
C GLY A 35 -3.13 -22.32 -2.49
N ARG A 36 -3.16 -21.22 -1.72
CA ARG A 36 -2.01 -20.33 -1.57
C ARG A 36 -1.29 -20.60 -0.25
N PRO A 37 0.05 -20.57 -0.25
CA PRO A 37 0.82 -20.72 0.98
C PRO A 37 0.54 -19.55 1.94
N THR A 38 0.67 -19.80 3.24
CA THR A 38 0.42 -18.80 4.28
C THR A 38 1.39 -17.63 4.21
N LEU A 39 2.64 -17.88 3.79
CA LEU A 39 3.68 -16.89 3.53
C LEU A 39 4.32 -17.19 2.18
N ASP A 40 4.50 -16.16 1.35
CA ASP A 40 5.17 -16.28 0.04
C ASP A 40 6.71 -16.23 0.15
N GLY A 41 7.25 -15.99 1.35
CA GLY A 41 8.67 -15.79 1.60
C GLY A 41 9.12 -16.23 3.00
N PRO A 42 10.41 -16.09 3.32
CA PRO A 42 10.99 -16.56 4.58
C PRO A 42 10.43 -15.79 5.79
N LEU A 43 10.39 -16.46 6.94
CA LEU A 43 9.97 -15.89 8.22
C LEU A 43 11.21 -15.59 9.07
N LEU A 44 11.38 -14.32 9.44
CA LEU A 44 12.34 -13.93 10.48
C LEU A 44 11.67 -14.06 11.84
N HIS A 45 12.16 -14.99 12.66
CA HIS A 45 11.72 -15.15 14.04
C HIS A 45 12.76 -14.52 14.97
N LEU A 46 12.34 -13.52 15.75
CA LEU A 46 13.18 -12.85 16.73
C LEU A 46 12.68 -13.23 18.13
N THR A 47 13.55 -13.81 18.95
CA THR A 47 13.31 -14.08 20.37
C THR A 47 14.34 -13.32 21.20
N ALA A 48 13.94 -12.83 22.37
CA ALA A 48 14.81 -12.12 23.32
C ALA A 48 15.70 -13.09 24.11
#